data_AF-S6T7Q6-F1
#
_entry.id   AF-S6T7Q6-F1
#
_cell.length_a   1.000
_cell.length_b   1.000
_cell.length_c   1.000
_cell.angle_alpha   90.00
_cell.angle_beta   90.00
_cell.angle_gamma   90.00
#
_symmetry.space_group_name_H-M   'P 1'
#
loop_
_entity.id
_entity.type
_entity.pdbx_description
1 polymer ?
#
loop_
_entity_poly.entity_id
_entity_poly.type
_entity_poly.pdbx_seq_one_letter_code
_entity_poly.pdbx_strand_id
1 'polypeptide(L)'
;MTEALSEFLDWRKHGYADTRALGECLQALVNEGLDQLPMPACGQTLERWQALACVAGHDLGLCKLYEGHTDALAIMAELGAPPPEQFSTW
;
A
#
# COMPACT_ATOMS: atom_id res chain seq x y z
N MET A 1 -8.10 -5.11 -7.63
CA MET A 1 -7.22 -4.24 -6.82
C MET A 1 -6.23 -3.47 -7.69
N THR A 2 -5.39 -4.15 -8.48
CA THR A 2 -4.34 -3.51 -9.29
C THR A 2 -4.85 -2.43 -10.25
N GLU A 3 -6.00 -2.62 -10.91
CA GLU A 3 -6.59 -1.59 -11.78
C GLU A 3 -6.96 -0.31 -11.01
N ALA A 4 -7.63 -0.45 -9.86
CA ALA A 4 -7.97 0.69 -9.01
C ALA A 4 -6.73 1.43 -8.46
N LEU A 5 -5.67 0.68 -8.13
CA LEU A 5 -4.37 1.25 -7.77
C LEU A 5 -3.77 2.06 -8.92
N SER A 6 -3.76 1.49 -10.14
CA SER A 6 -3.26 2.17 -11.33
C SER A 6 -4.03 3.45 -11.60
N GLU A 7 -5.37 3.37 -11.64
CA GLU A 7 -6.24 4.51 -11.86
C GLU A 7 -6.00 5.61 -10.82
N PHE A 8 -5.88 5.26 -9.54
CA PHE A 8 -5.61 6.23 -8.48
C PHE A 8 -4.25 6.93 -8.65
N LEU A 9 -3.23 6.18 -9.04
CA LEU A 9 -1.85 6.68 -9.15
C LEU A 9 -1.62 7.47 -10.46
N ASP A 10 -2.28 7.10 -11.56
CA ASP A 10 -2.14 7.74 -12.88
C ASP A 10 -2.49 9.23 -12.86
N TRP A 11 -3.43 9.65 -12.00
CA TRP A 11 -3.79 11.06 -11.84
C TRP A 11 -2.85 11.85 -10.92
N ARG A 12 -1.94 11.19 -10.19
CA ARG A 12 -1.00 11.85 -9.28
C ARG A 12 0.30 12.24 -9.98
N LYS A 13 0.82 13.40 -9.61
CA LYS A 13 2.13 13.85 -10.10
C LYS A 13 3.23 12.94 -9.56
N HIS A 14 4.20 12.64 -10.42
CA HIS A 14 5.45 11.99 -10.03
C HIS A 14 6.41 13.02 -9.39
N GLY A 15 7.44 12.53 -8.71
CA GLY A 15 8.49 13.39 -8.13
C GLY A 15 8.08 14.02 -6.80
N TYR A 16 7.75 13.18 -5.83
CA TYR A 16 7.51 13.61 -4.46
C TYR A 16 8.74 14.35 -3.89
N ALA A 17 8.51 15.51 -3.29
CA ALA A 17 9.60 16.39 -2.86
C ALA A 17 10.43 15.82 -1.70
N ASP A 18 9.80 15.04 -0.82
CA ASP A 18 10.42 14.44 0.37
C ASP A 18 9.63 13.22 0.87
N THR A 19 10.08 12.62 1.97
CA THR A 19 9.42 11.47 2.60
C THR A 19 8.05 11.80 3.19
N ARG A 20 7.77 13.07 3.53
CA ARG A 20 6.45 13.47 4.03
C ARG A 20 5.44 13.43 2.89
N ALA A 21 5.79 13.94 1.72
CA ALA A 21 4.93 13.87 0.54
C ALA A 21 4.62 12.43 0.12
N LEU A 22 5.58 11.51 0.29
CA LEU A 22 5.36 10.07 0.12
C LEU A 22 4.36 9.51 1.14
N GLY A 23 4.52 9.88 2.43
CA GLY A 23 3.60 9.49 3.49
C GLY A 23 2.17 10.02 3.28
N GLU A 24 2.02 11.26 2.81
CA GLU A 24 0.72 11.83 2.44
C GLU A 24 0.06 11.07 1.28
N CYS A 25 0.85 10.56 0.34
CA CYS A 25 0.33 9.70 -0.72
C CYS A 25 -0.10 8.33 -0.19
N LEU A 26 0.71 7.70 0.69
CA LEU A 26 0.33 6.46 1.35
C LEU A 26 -0.97 6.63 2.15
N GLN A 27 -1.09 7.72 2.90
CA GLN A 27 -2.30 8.04 3.64
C GLN A 27 -3.53 8.12 2.74
N ALA A 28 -3.38 8.74 1.56
CA ALA A 28 -4.47 8.81 0.60
C ALA A 28 -4.84 7.43 0.02
N LEU A 29 -3.86 6.55 -0.24
CA LEU A 29 -4.13 5.16 -0.64
C LEU A 29 -4.92 4.41 0.43
N VAL A 30 -4.51 4.52 1.70
CA VAL A 30 -5.19 3.88 2.84
C VAL A 30 -6.61 4.43 3.02
N ASN A 31 -6.81 5.75 2.86
CA ASN A 31 -8.15 6.36 2.96
C ASN A 31 -9.13 5.84 1.90
N GLU A 32 -8.62 5.47 0.71
CA GLU A 32 -9.41 4.84 -0.36
C GLU A 32 -9.50 3.31 -0.22
N GLY A 33 -8.91 2.72 0.83
CA GLY A 33 -8.90 1.27 1.05
C GLY A 33 -8.01 0.50 0.05
N LEU A 34 -7.05 1.18 -0.58
CA LEU A 34 -6.16 0.60 -1.58
C LEU A 34 -4.93 -0.10 -0.98
N ASP A 35 -4.90 -0.29 0.33
CA ASP A 35 -3.87 -1.02 1.09
C ASP A 35 -4.27 -2.47 1.42
N GLN A 36 -5.46 -2.90 0.99
CA GLN A 36 -6.02 -4.23 1.28
C GLN A 36 -5.49 -5.30 0.33
N LEU A 37 -4.18 -5.58 0.43
CA LEU A 37 -3.55 -6.66 -0.34
C LEU A 37 -4.03 -8.05 0.11
N PRO A 38 -4.02 -9.06 -0.77
CA PRO A 38 -4.21 -10.44 -0.36
C PRO A 38 -3.23 -10.84 0.76
N MET A 39 -3.76 -11.52 1.76
CA MET A 39 -2.96 -12.01 2.89
C MET A 39 -1.94 -13.07 2.42
N PRO A 40 -0.75 -13.11 3.04
CA PRO A 40 0.22 -14.17 2.78
C PRO A 40 -0.37 -15.57 3.00
N ALA A 41 0.22 -16.58 2.36
CA ALA A 41 -0.19 -17.98 2.45
C ALA A 41 -1.64 -18.32 1.97
N CYS A 42 -2.36 -17.37 1.36
CA CYS A 42 -3.69 -17.61 0.77
C CYS A 42 -3.67 -18.01 -0.72
N GLY A 43 -2.49 -18.25 -1.32
CA GLY A 43 -2.34 -18.66 -2.72
C GLY A 43 -2.44 -17.54 -3.76
N GLN A 44 -2.65 -16.29 -3.34
CA GLN A 44 -2.82 -15.11 -4.21
C GLN A 44 -1.52 -14.30 -4.38
N THR A 45 -0.38 -15.00 -4.44
CA THR A 45 0.94 -14.37 -4.54
C THR A 45 1.04 -13.45 -5.76
N LEU A 46 0.59 -13.90 -6.94
CA LEU A 46 0.66 -13.08 -8.16
C LEU A 46 -0.05 -11.74 -8.01
N GLU A 47 -1.26 -11.73 -7.44
CA GLU A 47 -2.04 -10.49 -7.25
C GLU A 47 -1.34 -9.54 -6.28
N ARG A 48 -0.80 -10.05 -5.16
CA ARG A 48 -0.02 -9.24 -4.22
C ARG A 48 1.19 -8.60 -4.90
N TRP A 49 1.92 -9.38 -5.70
CA TRP A 49 3.09 -8.90 -6.45
C TRP A 49 2.72 -7.89 -7.53
N GLN A 50 1.59 -8.06 -8.23
CA GLN A 50 1.12 -7.10 -9.22
C GLN A 50 0.75 -5.75 -8.58
N ALA A 51 0.12 -5.75 -7.41
CA ALA A 51 -0.17 -4.53 -6.68
C ALA A 51 1.11 -3.80 -6.23
N LEU A 52 2.07 -4.53 -5.64
CA LEU A 52 3.38 -3.96 -5.28
C LEU A 52 4.12 -3.41 -6.51
N ALA A 53 4.10 -4.14 -7.63
CA ALA A 53 4.70 -3.70 -8.88
C ALA A 53 4.02 -2.45 -9.46
N CYS A 54 2.71 -2.32 -9.33
CA CYS A 54 1.97 -1.12 -9.73
C CYS A 54 2.43 0.11 -8.94
N VAL A 55 2.52 0.01 -7.61
CA VAL A 55 3.01 1.11 -6.76
C VAL A 55 4.49 1.41 -7.05
N ALA A 56 5.33 0.39 -7.22
CA ALA A 56 6.74 0.53 -7.59
C ALA A 56 6.94 1.20 -8.95
N GLY A 57 6.04 0.92 -9.91
CA GLY A 57 6.03 1.55 -11.23
C GLY A 57 5.74 3.05 -11.17
N HIS A 58 4.96 3.49 -10.17
CA HIS A 58 4.70 4.91 -9.90
C HIS A 58 5.88 5.59 -9.20
N ASP A 59 6.32 5.04 -8.06
CA ASP A 59 7.44 5.57 -7.28
C ASP A 59 8.02 4.52 -6.32
N LEU A 60 9.34 4.29 -6.36
CA LEU A 60 10.00 3.29 -5.50
C LEU A 60 10.02 3.68 -4.01
N GLY A 61 10.12 4.97 -3.70
CA GLY A 61 10.04 5.46 -2.33
C GLY A 61 8.65 5.25 -1.74
N LEU A 62 7.60 5.51 -2.54
CA LEU A 62 6.22 5.22 -2.15
C LEU A 62 6.02 3.72 -1.95
N CYS A 63 6.52 2.90 -2.88
CA CYS A 63 6.43 1.45 -2.77
C CYS A 63 7.10 0.94 -1.49
N LYS A 64 8.18 1.57 -1.03
CA LYS A 64 8.84 1.13 0.20
C LYS A 64 7.98 1.34 1.45
N LEU A 65 7.26 2.47 1.52
CA LEU A 65 6.31 2.72 2.60
C LEU A 65 5.08 1.81 2.48
N TYR A 66 4.54 1.66 1.26
CA TYR A 66 3.37 0.83 1.01
C TYR A 66 3.62 -0.66 1.34
N GLU A 67 4.76 -1.21 0.94
CA GLU A 67 5.19 -2.57 1.32
C GLU A 67 5.20 -2.72 2.85
N GLY A 68 5.92 -1.84 3.55
CA GLY A 68 6.03 -1.88 5.02
C GLY A 68 4.67 -1.82 5.72
N HIS A 69 3.79 -0.92 5.29
CA HIS A 69 2.42 -0.80 5.80
C HIS A 69 1.63 -2.10 5.59
N THR A 70 1.61 -2.64 4.38
CA THR A 70 0.86 -3.87 4.06
C THR A 70 1.43 -5.13 4.70
N ASP A 71 2.72 -5.15 5.04
CA ASP A 71 3.34 -6.22 5.82
C ASP A 71 2.97 -6.09 7.31
N ALA A 72 2.93 -4.88 7.86
CA ALA A 72 2.44 -4.65 9.22
C ALA A 72 0.99 -5.13 9.38
N LEU A 73 0.12 -4.82 8.41
CA LEU A 73 -1.26 -5.33 8.38
C LEU A 73 -1.32 -6.87 8.38
N ALA A 74 -0.48 -7.53 7.57
CA ALA A 74 -0.42 -8.98 7.52
C ALA A 74 0.05 -9.59 8.86
N ILE A 75 1.07 -9.01 9.49
CA ILE A 75 1.57 -9.44 10.81
C ILE A 75 0.49 -9.29 11.87
N MET A 76 -0.21 -8.15 11.90
CA MET A 76 -1.30 -7.93 12.86
C MET A 76 -2.43 -8.94 12.67
N ALA A 77 -2.79 -9.24 11.42
CA ALA A 77 -3.78 -10.26 11.11
C ALA A 77 -3.33 -11.66 11.56
N GLU A 78 -2.07 -12.02 11.35
CA GLU A 78 -1.49 -13.31 11.79
C GLU A 78 -1.49 -13.44 13.32
N LEU A 79 -1.16 -12.36 14.03
CA LEU A 79 -1.13 -12.33 15.49
C LEU A 79 -2.53 -12.23 16.13
N GLY A 80 -3.58 -11.98 15.35
CA GLY A 80 -4.92 -11.65 15.88
C GLY A 80 -4.92 -10.37 16.73
N ALA A 81 -4.00 -9.45 16.43
CA ALA A 81 -3.91 -8.16 17.12
C ALA A 81 -5.15 -7.30 16.79
N PRO A 82 -5.54 -6.37 17.68
CA PRO A 82 -6.56 -5.38 17.33
C PRO A 82 -6.12 -4.59 16.09
N PRO A 83 -7.05 -4.20 15.20
CA PRO A 83 -6.71 -3.35 14.07
C PRO A 83 -6.12 -2.03 14.58
N PRO A 84 -5.16 -1.44 13.84
CA PRO A 84 -4.60 -0.17 14.22
C PRO A 84 -5.68 0.93 14.12
N GLU A 85 -5.43 2.09 14.71
CA GLU A 85 -6.37 3.22 14.60
C GLU A 85 -6.68 3.51 13.13
N GLN A 86 -7.94 3.86 12.86
CA GLN A 86 -8.42 4.06 11.51
C GLN A 86 -7.57 5.12 10.81
N PHE A 87 -7.12 4.79 9.59
CA PHE A 87 -6.25 5.63 8.77
C PHE A 87 -4.82 5.81 9.30
N SER A 88 -4.35 5.04 10.28
CA SER A 88 -2.92 5.03 10.60
C SER A 88 -2.09 4.41 9.46
N THR A 89 -0.95 5.02 9.17
CA THR A 89 0.05 4.52 8.21
C THR A 89 1.34 4.20 8.95
N TRP A 90 1.97 3.07 8.62
CA TRP A 90 3.15 2.54 9.32
C TRP A 90 4.32 2.30 8.35
#